data_AF-A0A3M8C3U1-F1
#
_entry.id   AF-A0A3M8C3U1-F1
#
_cell.length_a   1.000
_cell.length_b   1.000
_cell.length_c   1.000
_cell.angle_alpha   90.00
_cell.angle_beta   90.00
_cell.angle_gamma   90.00
#
_symmetry.space_group_name_H-M   'P 1'
#
loop_
_entity.id
_entity.type
_entity.pdbx_description
1 polymer ?
#
loop_
_entity_poly.entity_id
_entity_poly.type
_entity_poly.pdbx_seq_one_letter_code
_entity_poly.pdbx_strand_id
1 'polypeptide(L)'
;MKRLNMGISRTTYRVELSHSPLFEAALGIAAATYDSIHPTLEQPSEYWHQLLADLPPDVHAEVAYAKEHNTWKTLLQLLHVQAFSDLEAFLAFLQQLSDEELRYLALPYLGEEHQPARLRAAAGNEGDILYLRQTCHDHLFFPAYISHVATVNPGELRKHLSVLIQGWYLAHVKPRELEISRMLERDRAQKEAWMGKMSPEELVSLATDGEYPPEPTVTRVLLVPQAIYRPWTVQADAPQTKIFYYPVAEQHLFEQADPYRPPQLLVQLLKALGDEHRLRLLKILAEQEMSLQELTERLQLGKSTVHHHLSMLRAARLVETQGTKYRWKRTALDRLPLLLEQFVSDKRPEGESF
;
A
#
# COMPACT_ATOMS: atom_id res chain seq x y z
N MET A 1 -5.17 9.43 -43.03
CA MET A 1 -4.69 10.75 -42.59
C MET A 1 -3.18 10.64 -42.34
N LYS A 2 -2.34 11.24 -43.19
CA LYS A 2 -0.87 11.17 -43.05
C LYS A 2 -0.44 12.12 -41.93
N ARG A 3 0.04 11.59 -40.79
CA ARG A 3 0.61 12.39 -39.68
C ARG A 3 2.12 12.39 -39.78
N LEU A 4 2.72 13.58 -39.84
CA LEU A 4 4.16 13.77 -39.73
C LEU A 4 4.48 14.00 -38.24
N ASN A 5 5.27 13.13 -37.63
CA ASN A 5 5.74 13.31 -36.26
C ASN A 5 7.11 14.00 -36.31
N MET A 6 7.17 15.26 -35.86
CA MET A 6 8.39 16.06 -35.75
C MET A 6 8.87 16.20 -34.30
N GLY A 7 8.30 15.42 -33.37
CA GLY A 7 8.66 15.44 -31.95
C GLY A 7 9.69 14.36 -31.57
N ILE A 8 10.32 14.53 -30.42
CA ILE A 8 11.12 13.49 -29.76
C ILE A 8 10.14 12.42 -29.22
N SER A 9 10.56 11.15 -29.15
CA SER A 9 9.76 10.07 -28.57
C SER A 9 9.21 10.46 -27.19
N ARG A 10 8.01 9.97 -26.88
CA ARG A 10 7.26 10.28 -25.65
C ARG A 10 8.18 10.15 -24.43
N THR A 11 8.39 11.24 -23.69
CA THR A 11 9.15 11.22 -22.43
C THR A 11 8.35 10.44 -21.40
N THR A 12 8.90 9.32 -20.95
CA THR A 12 8.35 8.50 -19.88
C THR A 12 9.04 8.81 -18.55
N TYR A 13 8.49 8.31 -17.45
CA TYR A 13 9.08 8.42 -16.12
C TYR A 13 10.29 7.48 -15.96
N ARG A 14 11.16 7.82 -15.01
CA ARG A 14 12.24 6.93 -14.57
C ARG A 14 11.77 6.10 -13.38
N VAL A 15 12.17 4.83 -13.34
CA VAL A 15 11.90 3.96 -12.18
C VAL A 15 13.08 4.01 -11.22
N GLU A 16 12.79 4.18 -9.94
CA GLU A 16 13.72 4.03 -8.82
C GLU A 16 13.23 2.92 -7.90
N LEU A 17 14.17 2.20 -7.28
CA LEU A 17 13.88 1.11 -6.35
C LEU A 17 14.41 1.49 -4.97
N SER A 18 13.59 1.32 -3.94
CA SER A 18 14.02 1.46 -2.54
C SER A 18 13.50 0.29 -1.73
N HIS A 19 14.22 -0.12 -0.69
CA HIS A 19 13.75 -1.13 0.24
C HIS A 19 14.29 -0.80 1.64
N SER A 20 13.47 -1.06 2.66
CA SER A 20 13.86 -0.91 4.05
C SER A 20 12.86 -1.64 4.95
N PRO A 21 13.31 -2.36 5.99
CA PRO A 21 12.42 -2.89 7.01
C PRO A 21 11.61 -1.81 7.75
N LEU A 22 12.03 -0.54 7.70
CA LEU A 22 11.25 0.57 8.26
C LEU A 22 9.93 0.79 7.51
N PHE A 23 9.88 0.53 6.20
CA PHE A 23 8.62 0.56 5.45
C PHE A 23 7.70 -0.57 5.88
N GLU A 24 8.22 -1.77 6.18
CA GLU A 24 7.43 -2.86 6.76
C GLU A 24 6.86 -2.48 8.14
N ALA A 25 7.64 -1.77 8.97
CA ALA A 25 7.13 -1.27 10.24
C ALA A 25 5.96 -0.29 10.04
N ALA A 26 6.17 0.75 9.22
CA ALA A 26 5.16 1.78 8.99
C ALA A 26 3.89 1.23 8.30
N LEU A 27 4.04 0.35 7.31
CA LEU A 27 2.92 -0.34 6.66
C LEU A 27 2.23 -1.32 7.61
N GLY A 28 2.98 -2.02 8.46
CA GLY A 28 2.42 -2.91 9.49
C GLY A 28 1.53 -2.16 10.47
N ILE A 29 1.99 -1.01 10.97
CA ILE A 29 1.18 -0.11 11.81
C ILE A 29 -0.09 0.32 11.06
N ALA A 30 0.05 0.74 9.81
CA ALA A 30 -1.08 1.18 8.99
C ALA A 30 -2.13 0.05 8.79
N ALA A 31 -1.68 -1.18 8.51
CA ALA A 31 -2.57 -2.33 8.36
C ALA A 31 -3.26 -2.70 9.68
N ALA A 32 -2.49 -2.76 10.78
CA ALA A 32 -3.02 -3.15 12.09
C ALA A 32 -4.01 -2.13 12.66
N THR A 33 -3.83 -0.85 12.33
CA THR A 33 -4.74 0.23 12.78
C THR A 33 -5.95 0.43 11.88
N TYR A 34 -6.04 -0.28 10.75
CA TYR A 34 -7.15 -0.15 9.80
C TYR A 34 -8.01 -1.42 9.70
N ASP A 35 -8.86 -1.68 10.69
CA ASP A 35 -9.63 -2.93 10.83
C ASP A 35 -10.45 -3.31 9.58
N SER A 36 -10.99 -2.31 8.86
CA SER A 36 -11.90 -2.54 7.72
C SER A 36 -11.24 -3.27 6.55
N ILE A 37 -9.90 -3.21 6.45
CA ILE A 37 -9.16 -3.87 5.38
C ILE A 37 -8.67 -5.27 5.77
N HIS A 38 -8.69 -5.66 7.05
CA HIS A 38 -8.17 -6.96 7.51
C HIS A 38 -8.73 -8.16 6.73
N PRO A 39 -10.04 -8.24 6.41
CA PRO A 39 -10.56 -9.37 5.64
C PRO A 39 -9.98 -9.48 4.23
N THR A 40 -9.45 -8.37 3.69
CA THR A 40 -8.87 -8.28 2.34
C THR A 40 -7.36 -8.53 2.33
N LEU A 41 -6.72 -8.58 3.50
CA LEU A 41 -5.29 -8.87 3.65
C LEU A 41 -5.05 -10.38 3.59
N GLU A 42 -3.81 -10.77 3.30
CA GLU A 42 -3.43 -12.19 3.27
C GLU A 42 -3.44 -12.82 4.66
N GLN A 43 -3.02 -12.05 5.66
CA GLN A 43 -3.04 -12.47 7.05
C GLN A 43 -4.45 -12.39 7.62
N PRO A 44 -4.88 -13.40 8.40
CA PRO A 44 -6.22 -13.41 8.98
C PRO A 44 -6.38 -12.31 10.04
N SER A 45 -7.62 -11.97 10.39
CA SER A 45 -7.91 -10.94 11.40
C SER A 45 -7.20 -11.22 12.73
N GLU A 46 -7.14 -12.47 13.17
CA GLU A 46 -6.48 -12.88 14.42
C GLU A 46 -4.98 -12.52 14.45
N TYR A 47 -4.30 -12.55 13.30
CA TYR A 47 -2.89 -12.17 13.20
C TYR A 47 -2.68 -10.70 13.61
N TRP A 48 -3.55 -9.80 13.14
CA TRP A 48 -3.47 -8.38 13.46
C TRP A 48 -3.79 -8.11 14.94
N HIS A 49 -4.79 -8.81 15.48
CA HIS A 49 -5.10 -8.72 16.91
C HIS A 49 -3.93 -9.20 17.78
N GLN A 50 -3.25 -10.27 17.35
CA GLN A 50 -2.08 -10.79 18.06
C GLN A 50 -0.91 -9.82 18.02
N LEU A 51 -0.59 -9.23 16.85
CA LEU A 51 0.45 -8.20 16.76
C LEU A 51 0.17 -7.05 17.73
N LEU A 52 -1.07 -6.56 17.75
CA LEU A 52 -1.45 -5.50 18.67
C LEU A 52 -1.34 -5.90 20.14
N ALA A 53 -1.61 -7.16 20.49
CA ALA A 53 -1.53 -7.68 21.86
C ALA A 53 -0.10 -7.92 22.34
N ASP A 54 0.82 -8.22 21.41
CA ASP A 54 2.24 -8.48 21.68
C ASP A 54 3.06 -7.19 21.89
N LEU A 55 2.45 -6.03 21.69
CA LEU A 55 3.12 -4.75 21.86
C LEU A 55 3.33 -4.41 23.36
N PRO A 56 4.39 -3.65 23.68
CA PRO A 56 4.57 -3.11 25.03
C PRO A 56 3.41 -2.18 25.46
N PRO A 57 3.08 -2.11 26.77
CA PRO A 57 1.96 -1.30 27.26
C PRO A 57 2.04 0.19 26.94
N ASP A 58 3.25 0.75 26.89
CA ASP A 58 3.51 2.14 26.50
C ASP A 58 3.22 2.40 25.02
N VAL A 59 3.32 1.38 24.16
CA VAL A 59 3.08 1.47 22.72
C VAL A 59 1.58 1.32 22.39
N HIS A 60 0.80 0.63 23.23
CA HIS A 60 -0.65 0.46 23.02
C HIS A 60 -1.39 1.79 22.90
N ALA A 61 -1.04 2.76 23.76
CA ALA A 61 -1.63 4.10 23.72
C ALA A 61 -1.31 4.80 22.39
N GLU A 62 -0.08 4.66 21.90
CA GLU A 62 0.35 5.26 20.65
C GLU A 62 -0.31 4.59 19.44
N VAL A 63 -0.53 3.28 19.47
CA VAL A 63 -1.31 2.60 18.41
C VAL A 63 -2.75 3.10 18.37
N ALA A 64 -3.40 3.25 19.52
CA ALA A 64 -4.77 3.79 19.59
C ALA A 64 -4.82 5.22 19.03
N TYR A 65 -3.84 6.05 19.40
CA TYR A 65 -3.68 7.40 18.87
C TYR A 65 -3.46 7.40 17.35
N ALA A 66 -2.62 6.49 16.85
CA ALA A 66 -2.36 6.35 15.42
C ALA A 66 -3.58 5.88 14.63
N LYS A 67 -4.42 5.03 15.22
CA LYS A 67 -5.69 4.59 14.65
C LYS A 67 -6.70 5.73 14.58
N GLU A 68 -6.80 6.54 15.63
CA GLU A 68 -7.73 7.68 15.67
C GLU A 68 -7.33 8.79 14.69
N HIS A 69 -6.02 9.09 14.62
CA HIS A 69 -5.53 10.26 13.89
C HIS A 69 -4.78 9.95 12.59
N ASN A 70 -4.61 8.68 12.24
CA ASN A 70 -3.91 8.22 11.03
C ASN A 70 -2.43 8.66 10.95
N THR A 71 -1.74 8.77 12.09
CA THR A 71 -0.34 9.24 12.17
C THR A 71 0.68 8.27 11.58
N TRP A 72 0.30 7.02 11.30
CA TRP A 72 1.09 6.09 10.49
C TRP A 72 1.41 6.68 9.10
N LYS A 73 0.54 7.57 8.58
CA LYS A 73 0.79 8.30 7.32
C LYS A 73 1.99 9.24 7.46
N THR A 74 2.18 9.86 8.62
CA THR A 74 3.33 10.72 8.92
C THR A 74 4.62 9.91 8.87
N LEU A 75 4.65 8.72 9.48
CA LEU A 75 5.81 7.82 9.43
C LEU A 75 6.21 7.50 7.98
N LEU A 76 5.25 7.09 7.14
CA LEU A 76 5.51 6.82 5.73
C LEU A 76 6.06 8.05 4.99
N GLN A 77 5.52 9.24 5.24
CA GLN A 77 6.02 10.47 4.61
C GLN A 77 7.45 10.80 5.01
N LEU A 78 7.79 10.64 6.30
CA LEU A 78 9.12 10.91 6.82
C LEU A 78 10.16 9.93 6.29
N LEU A 79 9.79 8.67 6.12
CA LEU A 79 10.67 7.64 5.54
C LEU A 79 11.04 7.92 4.07
N HIS A 80 10.30 8.78 3.36
CA HIS A 80 10.64 9.21 2.00
C HIS A 80 11.52 10.46 1.93
N VAL A 81 11.81 11.11 3.04
CA VAL A 81 12.64 12.32 3.05
C VAL A 81 14.08 11.99 2.64
N GLN A 82 14.60 10.87 3.14
CA GLN A 82 15.92 10.35 2.80
C GLN A 82 15.98 8.84 3.07
N ALA A 83 17.03 8.18 2.60
CA ALA A 83 17.30 6.79 2.96
C ALA A 83 17.88 6.69 4.38
N PHE A 84 17.37 5.75 5.16
CA PHE A 84 17.84 5.46 6.53
C PHE A 84 18.47 4.07 6.56
N SER A 85 19.64 3.96 7.21
CA SER A 85 20.34 2.67 7.37
C SER A 85 19.60 1.73 8.31
N ASP A 86 19.00 2.29 9.36
CA ASP A 86 18.40 1.56 10.47
C ASP A 86 17.41 2.46 11.24
N LEU A 87 16.79 1.88 12.27
CA LEU A 87 15.85 2.57 13.16
C LEU A 87 16.50 3.73 13.92
N GLU A 88 17.75 3.59 14.37
CA GLU A 88 18.43 4.62 15.16
C GLU A 88 18.69 5.88 14.34
N ALA A 89 19.10 5.72 13.09
CA ALA A 89 19.25 6.82 12.13
C ALA A 89 17.92 7.54 11.88
N PHE A 90 16.81 6.80 11.77
CA PHE A 90 15.48 7.39 11.61
C PHE A 90 15.03 8.17 12.85
N LEU A 91 15.22 7.60 14.05
CA LEU A 91 14.89 8.27 15.31
C LEU A 91 15.75 9.51 15.53
N ALA A 92 17.05 9.46 15.20
CA ALA A 92 17.93 10.62 15.29
C ALA A 92 17.48 11.75 14.36
N PHE A 93 17.08 11.43 13.12
CA PHE A 93 16.50 12.39 12.20
C PHE A 93 15.22 13.02 12.76
N LEU A 94 14.30 12.22 13.29
CA LEU A 94 13.07 12.73 13.93
C LEU A 94 13.34 13.74 15.06
N GLN A 95 14.40 13.51 15.85
CA GLN A 95 14.80 14.41 16.93
C GLN A 95 15.47 15.70 16.44
N GLN A 96 16.09 15.67 15.27
CA GLN A 96 16.76 16.83 14.67
C GLN A 96 15.80 17.77 13.93
N LEU A 97 14.64 17.27 13.50
CA LEU A 97 13.63 18.10 12.83
C LEU A 97 13.15 19.23 13.74
N SER A 98 13.16 20.45 13.21
CA SER A 98 12.45 21.57 13.85
C SER A 98 10.93 21.31 13.85
N ASP A 99 10.23 22.06 14.70
CA ASP A 99 8.78 21.93 14.86
C ASP A 99 8.02 22.29 13.55
N GLU A 100 8.52 23.27 12.80
CA GLU A 100 7.95 23.67 11.51
C GLU A 100 8.22 22.62 10.43
N GLU A 101 9.45 22.07 10.36
CA GLU A 101 9.80 21.00 9.42
C GLU A 101 8.98 19.74 9.67
N LEU A 102 8.82 19.32 10.93
CA LEU A 102 8.01 18.16 11.27
C LEU A 102 6.57 18.34 10.79
N ARG A 103 5.97 19.50 11.02
CA ARG A 103 4.60 19.80 10.54
C ARG A 103 4.52 19.79 9.02
N TYR A 104 5.46 20.43 8.34
CA TYR A 104 5.49 20.48 6.89
C TYR A 104 5.59 19.07 6.28
N LEU A 105 6.51 18.26 6.80
CA LEU A 105 6.72 16.89 6.36
C LEU A 105 5.56 15.96 6.70
N ALA A 106 4.82 16.23 7.78
CA ALA A 106 3.63 15.49 8.16
C ALA A 106 2.41 15.84 7.31
N LEU A 107 2.20 17.12 6.96
CA LEU A 107 1.11 17.52 6.06
C LEU A 107 1.23 16.80 4.70
N PRO A 108 0.14 16.27 4.12
CA PRO A 108 0.21 15.51 2.88
C PRO A 108 0.52 16.42 1.68
N TYR A 109 1.24 15.86 0.69
CA TYR A 109 1.38 16.49 -0.61
C TYR A 109 0.08 16.29 -1.40
N LEU A 110 -0.58 17.39 -1.79
CA LEU A 110 -1.85 17.36 -2.53
C LEU A 110 -1.73 17.77 -4.00
N GLY A 111 -0.52 18.05 -4.48
CA GLY A 111 -0.25 18.62 -5.80
C GLY A 111 0.63 19.86 -5.72
N GLU A 112 1.25 20.21 -6.84
CA GLU A 112 2.23 21.29 -6.91
C GLU A 112 1.57 22.65 -6.64
N GLU A 113 0.33 22.86 -7.11
CA GLU A 113 -0.42 24.09 -6.86
C GLU A 113 -0.70 24.38 -5.38
N HIS A 114 -0.69 23.35 -4.53
CA HIS A 114 -1.02 23.45 -3.10
C HIS A 114 0.23 23.57 -2.20
N GLN A 115 1.44 23.41 -2.75
CA GLN A 115 2.68 23.47 -1.98
C GLN A 115 2.89 24.80 -1.22
N PRO A 116 2.58 25.98 -1.80
CA PRO A 116 2.66 27.24 -1.04
C PRO A 116 1.72 27.28 0.17
N ALA A 117 0.51 26.73 0.03
CA ALA A 117 -0.45 26.63 1.13
C ALA A 117 0.04 25.63 2.18
N ARG A 118 0.61 24.50 1.78
CA ARG A 118 1.21 23.50 2.68
C ARG A 118 2.33 24.08 3.55
N LEU A 119 3.20 24.90 2.97
CA LEU A 119 4.26 25.60 3.71
C LEU A 119 3.68 26.56 4.77
N ARG A 120 2.74 27.42 4.38
CA ARG A 120 2.12 28.39 5.30
C ARG A 120 1.26 27.72 6.37
N ALA A 121 0.58 26.61 6.03
CA ALA A 121 -0.16 25.80 6.98
C ALA A 121 0.77 25.17 8.04
N ALA A 122 1.97 24.70 7.64
CA ALA A 122 2.96 24.19 8.58
C ALA A 122 3.44 25.27 9.57
N ALA A 123 3.58 26.51 9.08
CA ALA A 123 3.87 27.70 9.89
C ALA A 123 2.67 28.19 10.74
N GLY A 124 1.52 27.51 10.69
CA GLY A 124 0.35 27.80 11.53
C GLY A 124 -0.69 28.73 10.92
N ASN A 125 -0.66 29.00 9.60
CA ASN A 125 -1.69 29.80 8.96
C ASN A 125 -3.05 29.05 8.91
N GLU A 126 -4.01 29.52 9.70
CA GLU A 126 -5.35 28.91 9.80
C GLU A 126 -6.12 28.88 8.47
N GLY A 127 -5.95 29.92 7.64
CA GLY A 127 -6.60 30.01 6.33
C GLY A 127 -6.11 28.93 5.37
N ASP A 128 -4.80 28.71 5.30
CA ASP A 128 -4.21 27.66 4.47
C ASP A 128 -4.52 26.25 5.02
N ILE A 129 -4.60 26.08 6.35
CA ILE A 129 -5.04 24.81 6.96
C ILE A 129 -6.48 24.48 6.53
N LEU A 130 -7.39 25.45 6.60
CA LEU A 130 -8.78 25.28 6.16
C LEU A 130 -8.86 24.97 4.67
N TYR A 131 -8.09 25.69 3.85
CA TYR A 131 -8.01 25.47 2.41
C TYR A 131 -7.59 24.03 2.07
N LEU A 132 -6.50 23.52 2.66
CA LEU A 132 -6.02 22.15 2.40
C LEU A 132 -7.06 21.10 2.80
N ARG A 133 -7.78 21.32 3.91
CA ARG A 133 -8.87 20.43 4.35
C ARG A 133 -10.03 20.40 3.34
N GLN A 134 -10.40 21.56 2.78
CA GLN A 134 -11.47 21.64 1.78
C GLN A 134 -11.07 20.97 0.46
N THR A 135 -9.81 21.13 0.03
CA THR A 135 -9.27 20.47 -1.17
C THR A 135 -9.40 18.95 -1.11
N CYS A 136 -9.27 18.35 0.08
CA CYS A 136 -9.35 16.90 0.28
C CYS A 136 -10.63 16.43 0.99
N HIS A 137 -11.73 17.20 0.94
CA HIS A 137 -12.96 16.91 1.70
C HIS A 137 -13.56 15.53 1.41
N ASP A 138 -13.41 15.02 0.18
CA ASP A 138 -13.90 13.70 -0.25
C ASP A 138 -12.94 12.55 0.12
N HIS A 139 -11.74 12.85 0.60
CA HIS A 139 -10.76 11.83 0.97
C HIS A 139 -11.09 11.21 2.33
N LEU A 140 -10.94 9.88 2.43
CA LEU A 140 -11.38 9.07 3.59
C LEU A 140 -10.89 9.57 4.95
N PHE A 141 -9.65 10.07 5.03
CA PHE A 141 -9.05 10.48 6.31
C PHE A 141 -8.23 11.79 6.27
N PHE A 142 -7.99 12.38 5.08
CA PHE A 142 -7.09 13.54 5.01
C PHE A 142 -7.63 14.78 5.74
N PRO A 143 -8.94 15.12 5.69
CA PRO A 143 -9.44 16.29 6.40
C PRO A 143 -9.23 16.21 7.93
N ALA A 144 -9.46 15.03 8.51
CA ALA A 144 -9.24 14.78 9.93
C ALA A 144 -7.74 14.77 10.28
N TYR A 145 -6.94 14.08 9.48
CA TYR A 145 -5.48 14.02 9.62
C TYR A 145 -4.82 15.40 9.55
N ILE A 146 -5.17 16.23 8.56
CA ILE A 146 -4.63 17.60 8.43
C ILE A 146 -5.01 18.46 9.63
N SER A 147 -6.26 18.35 10.10
CA SER A 147 -6.71 19.08 11.29
C SER A 147 -5.88 18.72 12.52
N HIS A 148 -5.63 17.42 12.71
CA HIS A 148 -4.84 16.92 13.82
C HIS A 148 -3.39 17.40 13.75
N VAL A 149 -2.70 17.16 12.63
CA VAL A 149 -1.28 17.53 12.45
C VAL A 149 -1.05 19.04 12.58
N ALA A 150 -2.00 19.85 12.14
CA ALA A 150 -1.90 21.31 12.25
C ALA A 150 -2.04 21.84 13.68
N THR A 151 -2.74 21.12 14.56
CA THR A 151 -3.10 21.60 15.91
C THR A 151 -2.30 20.94 17.02
N VAL A 152 -1.86 19.70 16.83
CA VAL A 152 -1.07 18.96 17.82
C VAL A 152 0.25 19.68 18.15
N ASN A 153 0.69 19.57 19.41
CA ASN A 153 2.00 20.04 19.81
C ASN A 153 3.09 19.23 19.07
N PRO A 154 4.03 19.87 18.36
CA PRO A 154 5.07 19.15 17.61
C PRO A 154 5.95 18.24 18.47
N GLY A 155 6.22 18.62 19.72
CA GLY A 155 6.95 17.80 20.68
C GLY A 155 6.20 16.52 21.07
N GLU A 156 4.88 16.63 21.27
CA GLU A 156 4.02 15.47 21.52
C GLU A 156 3.94 14.56 20.29
N LEU A 157 3.74 15.13 19.11
CA LEU A 157 3.72 14.37 17.85
C LEU A 157 5.06 13.65 17.61
N ARG A 158 6.19 14.34 17.81
CA ARG A 158 7.53 13.76 17.68
C ARG A 158 7.73 12.59 18.64
N LYS A 159 7.34 12.76 19.90
CA LYS A 159 7.41 11.71 20.92
C LYS A 159 6.55 10.51 20.53
N HIS A 160 5.28 10.76 20.18
CA HIS A 160 4.34 9.76 19.71
C HIS A 160 4.92 8.93 18.55
N LEU A 161 5.39 9.58 17.48
CA LEU A 161 5.94 8.91 16.30
C LEU A 161 7.18 8.07 16.65
N SER A 162 8.04 8.58 17.55
CA SER A 162 9.24 7.89 18.00
C SER A 162 8.90 6.62 18.77
N VAL A 163 8.02 6.71 19.78
CA VAL A 163 7.59 5.57 20.60
C VAL A 163 6.87 4.53 19.73
N LEU A 164 5.97 4.98 18.86
CA LEU A 164 5.19 4.11 17.99
C LEU A 164 6.07 3.26 17.06
N ILE A 165 6.93 3.90 16.26
CA ILE A 165 7.76 3.16 15.30
C ILE A 165 8.81 2.32 16.01
N GLN A 166 9.41 2.82 17.10
CA GLN A 166 10.41 2.08 17.85
C GLN A 166 9.81 0.84 18.49
N GLY A 167 8.67 0.99 19.16
CA GLY A 167 7.95 -0.10 19.81
C GLY A 167 7.53 -1.18 18.81
N TRP A 168 6.89 -0.77 17.71
CA TRP A 168 6.49 -1.68 16.65
C TRP A 168 7.69 -2.41 16.03
N TYR A 169 8.75 -1.65 15.71
CA TYR A 169 9.94 -2.20 15.08
C TYR A 169 10.60 -3.23 15.99
N LEU A 170 10.82 -2.92 17.27
CA LEU A 170 11.46 -3.82 18.23
C LEU A 170 10.63 -5.08 18.49
N ALA A 171 9.30 -4.97 18.55
CA ALA A 171 8.42 -6.09 18.82
C ALA A 171 8.25 -7.04 17.62
N HIS A 172 8.13 -6.50 16.40
CA HIS A 172 7.68 -7.29 15.25
C HIS A 172 8.66 -7.36 14.08
N VAL A 173 9.48 -6.32 13.88
CA VAL A 173 10.42 -6.26 12.76
C VAL A 173 11.79 -6.78 13.17
N LYS A 174 12.31 -6.33 14.31
CA LYS A 174 13.66 -6.66 14.81
C LYS A 174 13.90 -8.16 14.96
N PRO A 175 12.97 -8.98 15.51
CA PRO A 175 13.18 -10.42 15.63
C PRO A 175 13.36 -11.14 14.30
N ARG A 176 12.85 -10.56 13.20
CA ARG A 176 12.88 -11.11 11.84
C ARG A 176 13.57 -10.19 10.83
N GLU A 177 14.36 -9.22 11.31
CA GLU A 177 14.91 -8.14 10.47
C GLU A 177 15.77 -8.70 9.34
N LEU A 178 16.59 -9.71 9.63
CA LEU A 178 17.45 -10.36 8.64
C LEU A 178 16.63 -11.08 7.55
N GLU A 179 15.57 -11.78 7.94
CA GLU A 179 14.66 -12.48 7.02
C GLU A 179 13.96 -11.47 6.11
N ILE A 180 13.36 -10.43 6.70
CA ILE A 180 12.69 -9.34 5.99
C ILE A 180 13.65 -8.65 5.01
N SER A 181 14.85 -8.28 5.48
CA SER A 181 15.83 -7.58 4.65
C SER A 181 16.27 -8.42 3.45
N ARG A 182 16.56 -9.71 3.65
CA ARG A 182 16.91 -10.63 2.57
C ARG A 182 15.77 -10.80 1.56
N MET A 183 14.54 -10.95 2.04
CA MET A 183 13.36 -11.05 1.18
C MET A 183 13.22 -9.80 0.30
N LEU A 184 13.29 -8.61 0.90
CA LEU A 184 13.18 -7.34 0.18
C LEU A 184 14.34 -7.12 -0.80
N GLU A 185 15.56 -7.49 -0.41
CA GLU A 185 16.76 -7.38 -1.26
C GLU A 185 16.68 -8.31 -2.48
N ARG A 186 16.25 -9.56 -2.29
CA ARG A 186 16.03 -10.51 -3.41
C ARG A 186 15.02 -9.97 -4.41
N ASP A 187 13.91 -9.41 -3.91
CA ASP A 187 12.88 -8.84 -4.76
C ASP A 187 13.41 -7.61 -5.53
N ARG A 188 14.07 -6.68 -4.83
CA ARG A 188 14.73 -5.53 -5.45
C ARG A 188 15.74 -5.93 -6.53
N ALA A 189 16.63 -6.88 -6.24
CA ALA A 189 17.67 -7.32 -7.17
C ALA A 189 17.07 -7.90 -8.45
N GLN A 190 15.95 -8.62 -8.36
CA GLN A 190 15.21 -9.09 -9.53
C GLN A 190 14.68 -7.92 -10.37
N LYS A 191 14.08 -6.89 -9.76
CA LYS A 191 13.52 -5.74 -10.48
C LYS A 191 14.63 -4.89 -11.10
N GLU A 192 15.75 -4.75 -10.42
CA GLU A 192 16.95 -4.09 -10.95
C GLU A 192 17.47 -4.81 -12.21
N ALA A 193 17.46 -6.15 -12.21
CA ALA A 193 17.80 -6.94 -13.39
C ALA A 193 16.80 -6.81 -14.55
N TRP A 194 15.59 -6.31 -14.31
CA TRP A 194 14.56 -6.04 -15.32
C TRP A 194 14.65 -4.62 -15.89
N MET A 195 15.13 -3.63 -15.14
CA MET A 195 15.22 -2.22 -15.57
C MET A 195 15.97 -2.01 -16.91
N GLY A 196 16.89 -2.90 -17.27
CA GLY A 196 17.60 -2.86 -18.56
C GLY A 196 17.00 -3.73 -19.68
N LYS A 197 15.92 -4.48 -19.41
CA LYS A 197 15.34 -5.48 -20.32
C LYS A 197 13.95 -5.12 -20.83
N MET A 198 13.30 -4.13 -20.22
CA MET A 198 11.92 -3.71 -20.53
C MET A 198 11.76 -2.20 -20.32
N SER A 199 10.66 -1.64 -20.79
CA SER A 199 10.33 -0.23 -20.55
C SER A 199 9.96 0.04 -19.08
N PRO A 200 10.10 1.31 -18.61
CA PRO A 200 9.63 1.73 -17.29
C PRO A 200 8.18 1.34 -17.00
N GLU A 201 7.28 1.51 -17.98
CA GLU A 201 5.86 1.21 -17.85
C GLU A 201 5.59 -0.29 -17.71
N GLU A 202 6.29 -1.12 -18.49
CA GLU A 202 6.20 -2.58 -18.38
C GLU A 202 6.71 -3.05 -17.02
N LEU A 203 7.81 -2.46 -16.52
CA LEU A 203 8.37 -2.78 -15.21
C LEU A 203 7.38 -2.46 -14.08
N VAL A 204 6.80 -1.26 -14.09
CA VAL A 204 5.79 -0.85 -13.09
C VAL A 204 4.57 -1.75 -13.18
N SER A 205 4.11 -2.07 -14.39
CA SER A 205 2.95 -2.94 -14.61
C SER A 205 3.17 -4.36 -14.04
N LEU A 206 4.35 -4.94 -14.29
CA LEU A 206 4.70 -6.25 -13.75
C LEU A 206 4.90 -6.25 -12.24
N ALA A 207 5.51 -5.20 -11.68
CA ALA A 207 5.76 -5.12 -10.24
C ALA A 207 4.47 -4.89 -9.44
N THR A 208 3.54 -4.09 -9.97
CA THR A 208 2.34 -3.64 -9.24
C THR A 208 1.08 -4.42 -9.60
N ASP A 209 1.12 -5.27 -10.63
CA ASP A 209 -0.03 -5.92 -11.28
C ASP A 209 -1.09 -4.93 -11.82
N GLY A 210 -0.66 -3.72 -12.18
CA GLY A 210 -1.53 -2.65 -12.66
C GLY A 210 -0.82 -1.67 -13.60
N GLU A 211 -1.54 -1.20 -14.62
CA GLU A 211 -1.00 -0.23 -15.57
C GLU A 211 -0.90 1.17 -14.94
N TYR A 212 0.23 1.83 -15.16
CA TYR A 212 0.43 3.22 -14.77
C TYR A 212 1.01 4.04 -15.94
N PRO A 213 0.17 4.77 -16.70
CA PRO A 213 0.63 5.56 -17.82
C PRO A 213 1.37 6.83 -17.33
N PRO A 214 2.36 7.34 -18.09
CA PRO A 214 3.06 8.57 -17.71
C PRO A 214 2.14 9.78 -17.60
N GLU A 215 2.29 10.53 -16.51
CA GLU A 215 1.58 11.78 -16.23
C GLU A 215 2.52 12.99 -16.38
N PRO A 216 2.03 14.17 -16.82
CA PRO A 216 2.90 15.33 -17.07
C PRO A 216 3.70 15.81 -15.85
N THR A 217 3.14 15.66 -14.64
CA THR A 217 3.74 16.12 -13.38
C THR A 217 4.63 15.08 -12.72
N VAL A 218 4.61 13.83 -13.19
CA VAL A 218 5.35 12.71 -12.59
C VAL A 218 6.53 12.34 -13.49
N THR A 219 7.73 12.66 -13.03
CA THR A 219 8.97 12.34 -13.75
C THR A 219 9.62 11.05 -13.24
N ARG A 220 9.20 10.60 -12.05
CA ARG A 220 9.74 9.43 -11.37
C ARG A 220 8.66 8.52 -10.78
N VAL A 221 8.90 7.22 -10.86
CA VAL A 221 8.15 6.19 -10.11
C VAL A 221 9.09 5.51 -9.12
N LEU A 222 8.76 5.53 -7.84
CA LEU A 222 9.47 4.82 -6.79
C LEU A 222 8.73 3.53 -6.45
N LEU A 223 9.40 2.39 -6.63
CA LEU A 223 8.88 1.08 -6.25
C LEU A 223 9.52 0.65 -4.92
N VAL A 224 8.67 0.36 -3.94
CA VAL A 224 9.04 -0.13 -2.61
C VAL A 224 8.41 -1.51 -2.38
N PRO A 225 9.18 -2.60 -2.31
CA PRO A 225 8.62 -3.91 -2.03
C PRO A 225 8.10 -3.96 -0.58
N GLN A 226 6.99 -4.68 -0.37
CA GLN A 226 6.42 -4.92 0.95
C GLN A 226 5.82 -6.34 1.06
N ALA A 227 5.84 -6.95 2.24
CA ALA A 227 5.18 -8.22 2.54
C ALA A 227 4.00 -8.09 3.52
N ILE A 228 4.07 -7.17 4.50
CA ILE A 228 3.08 -7.07 5.57
C ILE A 228 1.67 -6.66 5.08
N TYR A 229 1.58 -5.84 4.04
CA TYR A 229 0.34 -5.26 3.51
C TYR A 229 -0.25 -6.07 2.32
N ARG A 230 0.30 -7.26 2.05
CA ARG A 230 -0.16 -8.11 0.94
C ARG A 230 -1.66 -8.46 1.08
N PRO A 231 -2.41 -8.54 -0.05
CA PRO A 231 -1.94 -8.53 -1.44
C PRO A 231 -1.92 -7.14 -2.10
N TRP A 232 -2.17 -6.08 -1.33
CA TRP A 232 -2.42 -4.76 -1.90
C TRP A 232 -1.15 -4.08 -2.38
N THR A 233 -1.26 -3.41 -3.52
CA THR A 233 -0.34 -2.33 -3.90
C THR A 233 -0.87 -1.02 -3.33
N VAL A 234 -0.13 -0.40 -2.41
CA VAL A 234 -0.48 0.91 -1.84
C VAL A 234 0.17 2.01 -2.67
N GLN A 235 -0.56 3.08 -2.98
CA GLN A 235 -0.06 4.21 -3.74
C GLN A 235 0.10 5.44 -2.86
N ALA A 236 1.14 6.23 -3.10
CA ALA A 236 1.31 7.55 -2.50
C ALA A 236 1.94 8.54 -3.49
N ASP A 237 1.73 9.82 -3.23
CA ASP A 237 2.20 10.92 -4.07
C ASP A 237 3.20 11.77 -3.30
N ALA A 238 4.26 12.16 -4.00
CA ALA A 238 5.29 13.08 -3.56
C ALA A 238 5.66 14.04 -4.72
N PRO A 239 6.37 15.15 -4.47
CA PRO A 239 6.79 16.05 -5.53
C PRO A 239 7.47 15.30 -6.68
N GLN A 240 6.88 15.43 -7.87
CA GLN A 240 7.30 14.79 -9.13
C GLN A 240 7.42 13.26 -9.10
N THR A 241 6.94 12.59 -8.05
CA THR A 241 7.20 11.17 -7.80
C THR A 241 5.91 10.43 -7.44
N LYS A 242 5.60 9.36 -8.18
CA LYS A 242 4.57 8.39 -7.79
C LYS A 242 5.23 7.24 -7.03
N ILE A 243 4.70 6.88 -5.87
CA ILE A 243 5.24 5.83 -5.01
C ILE A 243 4.29 4.65 -5.00
N PHE A 244 4.82 3.44 -5.24
CA PHE A 244 4.09 2.19 -5.09
C PHE A 244 4.75 1.30 -4.05
N TYR A 245 4.02 0.99 -2.99
CA TYR A 245 4.37 -0.08 -2.06
C TYR A 245 3.75 -1.37 -2.58
N TYR A 246 4.52 -2.19 -3.27
CA TYR A 246 4.02 -3.34 -4.03
C TYR A 246 4.32 -4.67 -3.32
N PRO A 247 3.44 -5.68 -3.44
CA PRO A 247 3.62 -6.95 -2.78
C PRO A 247 4.84 -7.70 -3.31
N VAL A 248 5.77 -8.09 -2.43
CA VAL A 248 6.93 -8.96 -2.75
C VAL A 248 6.44 -10.25 -3.41
N ALA A 249 7.08 -10.74 -4.47
CA ALA A 249 6.63 -11.96 -5.14
C ALA A 249 6.68 -13.19 -4.20
N GLU A 250 5.72 -14.13 -4.34
CA GLU A 250 5.59 -15.31 -3.46
C GLU A 250 6.89 -16.12 -3.34
N GLN A 251 7.62 -16.26 -4.45
CA GLN A 251 8.91 -16.96 -4.53
C GLN A 251 10.02 -16.37 -3.63
N HIS A 252 9.87 -15.14 -3.15
CA HIS A 252 10.85 -14.48 -2.29
C HIS A 252 10.44 -14.48 -0.80
N LEU A 253 9.18 -14.82 -0.49
CA LEU A 253 8.65 -14.78 0.88
C LEU A 253 9.28 -15.83 1.80
N PHE A 254 9.73 -16.96 1.24
CA PHE A 254 10.20 -18.11 2.01
C PHE A 254 11.56 -18.56 1.49
N GLU A 255 12.50 -18.85 2.41
CA GLU A 255 13.80 -19.41 2.02
C GLU A 255 13.70 -20.87 1.57
N GLN A 256 12.69 -21.59 2.07
CA GLN A 256 12.40 -22.98 1.73
C GLN A 256 11.03 -23.06 1.04
N ALA A 257 10.99 -23.74 -0.10
CA ALA A 257 9.73 -24.04 -0.78
C ALA A 257 9.00 -25.14 0.01
N ASP A 258 7.79 -24.85 0.47
CA ASP A 258 6.87 -25.84 1.03
C ASP A 258 5.98 -26.36 -0.12
N PRO A 259 6.17 -27.61 -0.59
CA PRO A 259 5.39 -28.16 -1.71
C PRO A 259 3.90 -28.32 -1.35
N TYR A 260 3.52 -28.28 -0.08
CA TYR A 260 2.13 -28.37 0.37
C TYR A 260 1.46 -27.00 0.54
N ARG A 261 2.20 -25.91 0.39
CA ARG A 261 1.65 -24.57 0.49
C ARG A 261 0.96 -24.20 -0.83
N PRO A 262 -0.36 -23.94 -0.84
CA PRO A 262 -1.03 -23.49 -2.04
C PRO A 262 -0.54 -22.10 -2.45
N PRO A 263 -0.49 -21.79 -3.77
CA PRO A 263 -0.27 -20.44 -4.25
C PRO A 263 -1.28 -19.47 -3.61
N GLN A 264 -0.83 -18.31 -3.14
CA GLN A 264 -1.71 -17.43 -2.37
C GLN A 264 -2.84 -16.86 -3.23
N LEU A 265 -2.56 -16.58 -4.50
CA LEU A 265 -3.58 -16.20 -5.48
C LEU A 265 -4.69 -17.25 -5.62
N LEU A 266 -4.36 -18.55 -5.55
CA LEU A 266 -5.35 -19.63 -5.63
C LEU A 266 -6.30 -19.58 -4.43
N VAL A 267 -5.75 -19.41 -3.21
CA VAL A 267 -6.55 -19.29 -1.98
C VAL A 267 -7.45 -18.05 -2.03
N GLN A 268 -6.92 -16.91 -2.47
CA GLN A 268 -7.69 -15.66 -2.59
C GLN A 268 -8.84 -15.77 -3.59
N LEU A 269 -8.60 -16.36 -4.77
CA LEU A 269 -9.63 -16.59 -5.78
C LEU A 269 -10.76 -17.45 -5.22
N LEU A 270 -10.42 -18.59 -4.61
CA LEU A 270 -11.43 -19.50 -4.05
C LEU A 270 -12.22 -18.84 -2.90
N LYS A 271 -11.54 -18.12 -1.99
CA LYS A 271 -12.19 -17.37 -0.90
C LYS A 271 -13.11 -16.27 -1.44
N ALA A 272 -12.73 -15.56 -2.49
CA ALA A 272 -13.53 -14.49 -3.09
C ALA A 272 -14.75 -15.03 -3.85
N LEU A 273 -14.60 -16.16 -4.55
CA LEU A 273 -15.67 -16.81 -5.32
C LEU A 273 -16.63 -17.63 -4.44
N GLY A 274 -16.21 -18.05 -3.23
CA GLY A 274 -17.01 -18.84 -2.30
C GLY A 274 -18.16 -18.10 -1.59
N ASP A 275 -18.67 -16.99 -2.15
CA ASP A 275 -19.78 -16.20 -1.58
C ASP A 275 -20.79 -15.83 -2.67
N GLU A 276 -22.07 -16.02 -2.35
CA GLU A 276 -23.16 -15.85 -3.30
C GLU A 276 -23.27 -14.40 -3.81
N HIS A 277 -23.16 -13.40 -2.94
CA HIS A 277 -23.29 -11.99 -3.32
C HIS A 277 -22.12 -11.53 -4.19
N ARG A 278 -20.91 -12.02 -3.94
CA ARG A 278 -19.72 -11.77 -4.77
C ARG A 278 -19.84 -12.41 -6.16
N LEU A 279 -20.41 -13.61 -6.27
CA LEU A 279 -20.68 -14.22 -7.57
C LEU A 279 -21.76 -13.44 -8.36
N ARG A 280 -22.81 -12.97 -7.68
CA ARG A 280 -23.82 -12.08 -8.29
C ARG A 280 -23.19 -10.77 -8.79
N LEU A 281 -22.32 -10.15 -7.99
CA LEU A 281 -21.54 -8.96 -8.37
C LEU A 281 -20.71 -9.19 -9.62
N LEU A 282 -19.95 -10.29 -9.68
CA LEU A 282 -19.14 -10.63 -10.85
C LEU A 282 -19.99 -10.83 -12.10
N LYS A 283 -21.15 -11.49 -11.99
CA LYS A 283 -22.06 -11.67 -13.11
C LYS A 283 -22.57 -10.32 -13.65
N ILE A 284 -22.92 -9.39 -12.76
CA ILE A 284 -23.33 -8.03 -13.14
C ILE A 284 -22.18 -7.30 -13.86
N LEU A 285 -20.98 -7.33 -13.28
CA LEU A 285 -19.80 -6.63 -13.82
C LEU A 285 -19.26 -7.25 -15.12
N ALA A 286 -19.57 -8.52 -15.38
CA ALA A 286 -19.28 -9.18 -16.65
C ALA A 286 -20.19 -8.72 -17.79
N GLU A 287 -21.37 -8.17 -17.47
CA GLU A 287 -22.30 -7.60 -18.44
C GLU A 287 -22.05 -6.12 -18.69
N GLN A 288 -21.71 -5.37 -17.63
CA GLN A 288 -21.53 -3.92 -17.71
C GLN A 288 -20.67 -3.38 -16.57
N GLU A 289 -19.84 -2.37 -16.87
CA GLU A 289 -19.13 -1.59 -15.87
C GLU A 289 -20.05 -0.67 -15.09
N MET A 290 -19.98 -0.73 -13.76
CA MET A 290 -20.89 -0.04 -12.87
C MET A 290 -20.15 0.63 -11.70
N SER A 291 -20.64 1.79 -11.29
CA SER A 291 -20.21 2.51 -10.09
C SER A 291 -20.69 1.81 -8.82
N LEU A 292 -20.09 2.15 -7.68
CA LEU A 292 -20.51 1.63 -6.37
C LEU A 292 -22.01 1.88 -6.10
N GLN A 293 -22.52 3.04 -6.49
CA GLN A 293 -23.93 3.40 -6.29
C GLN A 293 -24.84 2.49 -7.11
N GLU A 294 -24.57 2.35 -8.42
CA GLU A 294 -25.39 1.52 -9.30
C GLU A 294 -25.40 0.05 -8.85
N LEU A 295 -24.27 -0.46 -8.33
CA LEU A 295 -24.18 -1.81 -7.78
C LEU A 295 -24.99 -1.98 -6.48
N THR A 296 -24.97 -0.97 -5.61
CA THR A 296 -25.73 -0.92 -4.35
C THR A 296 -27.24 -0.97 -4.64
N GLU A 297 -27.70 -0.17 -5.59
CA GLU A 297 -29.10 -0.12 -6.01
C GLU A 297 -29.55 -1.45 -6.64
N ARG A 298 -28.71 -2.06 -7.49
CA ARG A 298 -29.04 -3.32 -8.18
C ARG A 298 -29.08 -4.53 -7.27
N LEU A 299 -28.22 -4.58 -6.24
CA LEU A 299 -28.16 -5.70 -5.30
C LEU A 299 -29.06 -5.53 -4.08
N GLN A 300 -29.62 -4.33 -3.86
CA GLN A 300 -30.39 -3.99 -2.66
C GLN A 300 -29.62 -4.27 -1.36
N LEU A 301 -28.30 -4.06 -1.39
CA LEU A 301 -27.41 -4.19 -0.24
C LEU A 301 -26.97 -2.82 0.25
N GLY A 302 -26.46 -2.74 1.48
CA GLY A 302 -25.85 -1.50 1.99
C GLY A 302 -24.57 -1.14 1.22
N LYS A 303 -24.30 0.16 1.05
CA LYS A 303 -23.10 0.68 0.37
C LYS A 303 -21.80 0.12 0.99
N SER A 304 -21.75 -0.01 2.31
CA SER A 304 -20.62 -0.59 3.05
C SER A 304 -20.40 -2.06 2.68
N THR A 305 -21.48 -2.85 2.61
CA THR A 305 -21.45 -4.28 2.24
C THR A 305 -20.95 -4.46 0.81
N VAL A 306 -21.46 -3.69 -0.15
CA VAL A 306 -21.03 -3.77 -1.55
C VAL A 306 -19.57 -3.34 -1.69
N HIS A 307 -19.14 -2.27 -1.02
CA HIS A 307 -17.75 -1.84 -1.01
C HIS A 307 -16.82 -2.94 -0.44
N HIS A 308 -17.24 -3.61 0.64
CA HIS A 308 -16.51 -4.72 1.22
C HIS A 308 -16.37 -5.88 0.23
N HIS A 309 -17.46 -6.31 -0.42
CA HIS A 309 -17.42 -7.35 -1.44
C HIS A 309 -16.51 -7.00 -2.63
N LEU A 310 -16.59 -5.76 -3.13
CA LEU A 310 -15.72 -5.27 -4.21
C LEU A 310 -14.25 -5.24 -3.79
N SER A 311 -13.96 -4.89 -2.53
CA SER A 311 -12.59 -4.91 -2.01
C SER A 311 -12.02 -6.32 -1.98
N MET A 312 -12.82 -7.33 -1.61
CA MET A 312 -12.42 -8.75 -1.66
C MET A 312 -12.21 -9.24 -3.09
N LEU A 313 -13.12 -8.90 -4.01
CA LEU A 313 -12.97 -9.26 -5.43
C LEU A 313 -11.73 -8.60 -6.05
N ARG A 314 -11.41 -7.36 -5.67
CA ARG A 314 -10.24 -6.63 -6.14
C ARG A 314 -8.94 -7.22 -5.60
N ALA A 315 -8.91 -7.60 -4.32
CA ALA A 315 -7.79 -8.31 -3.70
C ALA A 315 -7.52 -9.65 -4.43
N ALA A 316 -8.56 -10.35 -4.87
CA ALA A 316 -8.46 -11.57 -5.68
C ALA A 316 -8.24 -11.31 -7.19
N ARG A 317 -7.99 -10.06 -7.61
CA ARG A 317 -7.75 -9.66 -9.01
C ARG A 317 -8.89 -9.99 -9.97
N LEU A 318 -10.12 -10.15 -9.46
CA LEU A 318 -11.31 -10.44 -10.25
C LEU A 318 -12.00 -9.16 -10.75
N VAL A 319 -11.74 -8.01 -10.13
CA VAL A 319 -12.26 -6.71 -10.58
C VAL A 319 -11.16 -5.64 -10.54
N GLU A 320 -11.29 -4.65 -11.40
CA GLU A 320 -10.47 -3.45 -11.43
C GLU A 320 -11.35 -2.19 -11.43
N THR A 321 -10.75 -1.03 -11.19
CA THR A 321 -11.45 0.26 -11.21
C THR A 321 -10.99 1.07 -12.42
N GLN A 322 -11.94 1.48 -13.27
CA GLN A 322 -11.70 2.45 -14.34
C GLN A 322 -12.45 3.75 -14.00
N GLY A 323 -11.70 4.80 -13.65
CA GLY A 323 -12.30 6.05 -13.15
C GLY A 323 -13.13 5.79 -11.88
N THR A 324 -14.44 6.02 -11.95
CA THR A 324 -15.38 5.79 -10.84
C THR A 324 -16.15 4.47 -10.93
N LYS A 325 -15.89 3.66 -11.97
CA LYS A 325 -16.61 2.42 -12.24
C LYS A 325 -15.74 1.20 -12.01
N TYR A 326 -16.37 0.11 -11.62
CA TYR A 326 -15.78 -1.21 -11.49
C TYR A 326 -15.97 -2.00 -12.78
N ARG A 327 -14.96 -2.77 -13.16
CA ARG A 327 -14.94 -3.65 -14.33
C ARG A 327 -14.50 -5.04 -13.92
N TRP A 328 -15.07 -6.07 -14.54
CA TRP A 328 -14.58 -7.43 -14.41
C TRP A 328 -13.21 -7.63 -15.09
N LYS A 329 -12.23 -8.17 -14.35
CA LYS A 329 -10.90 -8.55 -14.85
C LYS A 329 -10.85 -10.06 -15.00
N ARG A 330 -10.98 -10.55 -16.24
CA ARG A 330 -11.11 -11.98 -16.54
C ARG A 330 -9.80 -12.77 -16.33
N THR A 331 -8.64 -12.13 -16.46
CA THR A 331 -7.34 -12.79 -16.50
C THR A 331 -7.03 -13.65 -15.27
N ALA A 332 -7.50 -13.25 -14.08
CA ALA A 332 -7.29 -14.04 -12.87
C ALA A 332 -8.14 -15.33 -12.84
N LEU A 333 -9.37 -15.28 -13.36
CA LEU A 333 -10.26 -16.44 -13.42
C LEU A 333 -9.78 -17.48 -14.43
N ASP A 334 -9.26 -17.05 -15.58
CA ASP A 334 -8.74 -17.95 -16.62
C ASP A 334 -7.53 -18.78 -16.11
N ARG A 335 -6.81 -18.28 -15.09
CA ARG A 335 -5.68 -18.98 -14.46
C ARG A 335 -6.11 -19.96 -13.37
N LEU A 336 -7.35 -19.90 -12.89
CA LEU A 336 -7.80 -20.71 -11.74
C LEU A 336 -7.68 -22.23 -11.99
N PRO A 337 -8.14 -22.81 -13.12
CA PRO A 337 -8.00 -24.24 -13.35
C PRO A 337 -6.54 -24.68 -13.40
N LEU A 338 -5.68 -23.89 -14.05
CA LEU A 338 -4.25 -24.17 -14.17
C LEU A 338 -3.56 -24.13 -12.81
N LEU A 339 -3.83 -23.11 -11.98
CA LEU A 339 -3.26 -22.98 -10.64
C LEU A 339 -3.66 -24.16 -9.76
N LEU A 340 -4.92 -24.58 -9.84
CA LEU A 340 -5.44 -25.71 -9.06
C LEU A 340 -4.83 -27.04 -9.52
N GLU A 341 -4.77 -27.27 -10.84
CA GLU A 341 -4.17 -28.47 -11.42
C GLU A 341 -2.66 -28.54 -11.10
N GLN A 342 -1.92 -27.45 -11.24
CA GLN A 342 -0.50 -27.37 -10.88
C GLN A 342 -0.28 -27.70 -9.42
N PHE A 343 -1.03 -27.09 -8.51
CA PHE A 343 -0.88 -27.31 -7.07
C PHE A 343 -1.17 -28.77 -6.66
N VAL A 344 -2.21 -29.38 -7.23
CA VAL A 344 -2.59 -30.77 -6.88
C VAL A 344 -1.68 -31.79 -7.58
N SER A 345 -1.13 -31.45 -8.75
CA SER A 345 -0.31 -32.37 -9.55
C SER A 345 1.18 -32.32 -9.26
N ASP A 346 1.66 -31.28 -8.56
CA ASP A 346 3.07 -31.16 -8.16
C ASP A 346 3.41 -32.29 -7.18
N LYS A 347 4.12 -33.32 -7.67
CA LYS A 347 4.58 -34.45 -6.85
C LYS A 347 5.86 -34.05 -6.11
N ARG A 348 6.03 -34.57 -4.89
CA ARG A 348 7.27 -34.43 -4.10
C ARG A 348 8.51 -34.73 -4.96
N PRO A 349 9.64 -34.03 -4.76
CA PRO A 349 10.94 -34.60 -5.08
C PRO A 349 11.09 -35.89 -4.24
N GLU A 350 11.39 -37.01 -4.89
CA GLU A 350 11.56 -38.30 -4.23
C GLU A 350 12.66 -38.20 -3.15
N GLY A 351 12.32 -38.30 -1.85
CA GLY A 351 13.35 -38.35 -0.81
C GLY A 351 12.99 -38.06 0.65
N GLU A 352 11.91 -37.35 0.96
CA GLU A 352 11.61 -36.97 2.36
C GLU A 352 10.38 -37.72 2.89
N SER A 353 10.59 -38.57 3.90
CA SER A 353 9.53 -39.27 4.65
C SER A 353 9.08 -38.45 5.86
N PHE A 354 7.81 -38.62 6.25
CA PHE A 354 7.12 -37.91 7.33
C PHE A 354 7.79 -38.00 8.71
#